data_AF-A0AAE9U3K8-F1
#
_entry.id   AF-A0AAE9U3K8-F1
#
_cell.length_a   1.000
_cell.length_b   1.000
_cell.length_c   1.000
_cell.angle_alpha   90.00
_cell.angle_beta   90.00
_cell.angle_gamma   90.00
#
_symmetry.space_group_name_H-M   'P 1'
#
loop_
_entity.id
_entity.type
_entity.pdbx_description
1 polymer ?
#
loop_
_entity_poly.entity_id
_entity_poly.type
_entity_poly.pdbx_seq_one_letter_code
_entity_poly.pdbx_strand_id
1 'polypeptide(L)'
;MLHKEKPDYNRNQYGFYTLDQIVPDEHFLCQVEAVIDFDFIYDLVEDTYSSDNDRPSLDPVMLVKIPLIQCFYGIRSMRQTIKDIEVNTAYRWFLGLTLDDKVPHVTTYGKNYSRRFQEKGLIESIFTHILGLCINTGLIDPTEIFIDGTHIKAAANNRKFINREVEKQAKFMSEQLEIEINRDREKHGKKAARARQRARVRR
;
A
#
# COMPACT_ATOMS: atom_id res chain seq x y z
N MET A 1 8.05 -38.86 -33.43
CA MET A 1 9.37 -38.36 -33.88
C MET A 1 9.84 -37.32 -32.86
N LEU A 2 11.07 -37.43 -32.36
CA LEU A 2 11.61 -36.47 -31.41
C LEU A 2 12.15 -35.27 -32.21
N HIS A 3 11.36 -34.20 -32.32
CA HIS A 3 11.80 -32.99 -32.99
C HIS A 3 12.75 -32.23 -32.08
N LYS A 4 14.04 -32.21 -32.44
CA LYS A 4 15.05 -31.40 -31.76
C LYS A 4 14.98 -29.98 -32.33
N GLU A 5 13.89 -29.28 -32.05
CA GLU A 5 13.75 -27.88 -32.44
C GLU A 5 14.76 -27.02 -31.67
N LYS A 6 15.48 -26.16 -32.40
CA LYS A 6 16.37 -25.19 -31.76
C LYS A 6 15.47 -24.11 -31.12
N PRO A 7 15.61 -23.84 -29.81
CA PRO A 7 14.72 -22.90 -29.11
C PRO A 7 14.77 -21.48 -29.68
N ASP A 8 15.85 -21.11 -30.36
CA ASP A 8 16.01 -19.81 -31.01
C ASP A 8 15.04 -19.58 -32.19
N TYR A 9 14.51 -20.66 -32.78
CA TYR A 9 13.51 -20.54 -33.83
C TYR A 9 12.26 -19.83 -33.32
N ASN A 10 11.75 -20.23 -32.15
CA ASN A 10 10.53 -19.66 -31.57
C ASN A 10 10.77 -18.25 -30.98
N ARG A 11 11.97 -17.96 -30.46
CA ARG A 11 12.30 -16.65 -29.85
C ARG A 11 12.34 -15.49 -30.85
N ASN A 12 12.57 -15.80 -32.13
CA ASN A 12 12.70 -14.80 -33.20
C ASN A 12 11.45 -14.67 -34.08
N GLN A 13 10.33 -15.29 -33.69
CA GLN A 13 9.08 -15.16 -34.43
C GLN A 13 8.40 -13.82 -34.15
N TYR A 14 7.81 -13.24 -35.19
CA TYR A 14 6.92 -12.10 -35.06
C TYR A 14 5.50 -12.60 -34.80
N GLY A 15 4.79 -11.93 -33.90
CA GLY A 15 3.37 -12.18 -33.66
C GLY A 15 2.66 -10.89 -33.24
N PHE A 16 1.36 -10.84 -33.52
CA PHE A 16 0.50 -9.71 -33.18
C PHE A 16 -0.40 -10.14 -32.02
N TYR A 17 -0.13 -9.61 -30.83
CA TYR A 17 -0.83 -9.97 -29.59
C TYR A 17 -1.16 -8.70 -28.81
N THR A 18 -2.27 -8.72 -28.08
CA THR A 18 -2.53 -7.72 -27.03
C THR A 18 -1.93 -8.18 -25.71
N LEU A 19 -1.70 -7.26 -24.77
CA LEU A 19 -1.25 -7.63 -23.43
C LEU A 19 -2.29 -8.52 -22.71
N ASP A 20 -3.58 -8.28 -22.92
CA ASP A 20 -4.67 -9.12 -22.38
C ASP A 20 -4.63 -10.56 -22.89
N GLN A 21 -4.12 -10.79 -24.10
CA GLN A 21 -3.95 -12.15 -24.62
C GLN A 21 -2.74 -12.87 -24.02
N ILE A 22 -1.74 -12.12 -23.54
CA ILE A 22 -0.49 -12.66 -22.99
C ILE A 22 -0.61 -12.88 -21.48
N VAL A 23 -1.31 -12.00 -20.78
CA VAL A 23 -1.48 -12.04 -19.33
C VAL A 23 -2.79 -12.74 -19.01
N PRO A 24 -2.78 -13.91 -18.34
CA PRO A 24 -4.01 -14.63 -18.03
C PRO A 24 -4.94 -13.83 -17.09
N ASP A 25 -6.25 -13.88 -17.33
CA ASP A 25 -7.26 -13.22 -16.48
C ASP A 25 -7.20 -13.67 -15.01
N GLU A 26 -6.80 -14.93 -14.78
CA GLU A 26 -6.65 -15.53 -13.45
C GLU A 26 -5.39 -15.04 -12.72
N HIS A 27 -4.54 -14.24 -13.37
CA HIS A 27 -3.33 -13.70 -12.76
C HIS A 27 -3.69 -12.76 -11.61
N PHE A 28 -2.96 -12.86 -10.50
CA PHE A 28 -3.23 -12.12 -9.27
C PHE A 28 -3.37 -10.60 -9.49
N LEU A 29 -2.50 -9.99 -10.31
CA LEU A 29 -2.59 -8.55 -10.58
C LEU A 29 -3.86 -8.16 -11.36
N CYS A 30 -4.40 -9.05 -12.20
CA CYS A 30 -5.67 -8.83 -12.89
C CYS A 30 -6.85 -8.86 -11.90
N GLN A 31 -6.80 -9.78 -10.93
CA GLN A 31 -7.78 -9.82 -9.84
C GLN A 31 -7.72 -8.57 -8.96
N VAL A 32 -6.51 -8.07 -8.66
CA VAL A 32 -6.32 -6.83 -7.90
C VAL A 32 -6.91 -5.64 -8.66
N GLU A 33 -6.61 -5.51 -9.96
CA GLU A 33 -7.15 -4.44 -10.81
C GLU A 33 -8.69 -4.47 -10.89
N ALA A 34 -9.28 -5.67 -10.89
CA ALA A 34 -10.73 -5.82 -10.94
C ALA A 34 -11.44 -5.45 -9.63
N VAL A 35 -10.75 -5.53 -8.49
CA VAL A 35 -11.33 -5.30 -7.15
C VAL A 35 -11.07 -3.88 -6.64
N ILE A 36 -9.93 -3.30 -6.99
CA ILE A 36 -9.51 -2.00 -6.50
C ILE A 36 -9.67 -0.98 -7.63
N ASP A 37 -10.62 -0.07 -7.46
CA ASP A 37 -10.65 1.15 -8.26
C ASP A 37 -9.53 2.09 -7.81
N PHE A 38 -8.62 2.43 -8.71
CA PHE A 38 -7.49 3.32 -8.45
C PHE A 38 -7.77 4.78 -8.83
N ASP A 39 -8.91 5.08 -9.45
CA ASP A 39 -9.20 6.41 -10.00
C ASP A 39 -9.29 7.48 -8.92
N PHE A 40 -9.68 7.11 -7.69
CA PHE A 40 -9.70 8.02 -6.54
C PHE A 40 -8.33 8.68 -6.27
N ILE A 41 -7.24 8.08 -6.74
CA ILE A 41 -5.89 8.65 -6.59
C ILE A 41 -5.78 9.96 -7.38
N TYR A 42 -6.40 10.07 -8.55
CA TYR A 42 -6.36 11.30 -9.35
C TYR A 42 -6.94 12.48 -8.57
N ASP A 43 -8.10 12.29 -7.93
CA ASP A 43 -8.75 13.30 -7.09
C ASP A 43 -7.85 13.75 -5.92
N LEU A 44 -7.09 12.82 -5.32
CA LEU A 44 -6.21 13.12 -4.19
C LEU A 44 -4.99 13.98 -4.56
N VAL A 45 -4.56 13.94 -5.81
CA VAL A 45 -3.34 14.63 -6.26
C VAL A 45 -3.53 15.67 -7.34
N GLU A 46 -4.77 15.93 -7.74
CA GLU A 46 -5.14 16.87 -8.80
C GLU A 46 -4.37 18.20 -8.71
N ASP A 47 -4.36 18.85 -7.56
CA ASP A 47 -3.70 20.13 -7.28
C ASP A 47 -2.15 20.07 -7.33
N THR A 48 -1.54 18.88 -7.35
CA THR A 48 -0.09 18.75 -7.58
C THR A 48 0.24 18.59 -9.05
N TYR A 49 -0.73 18.21 -9.89
CA TYR A 49 -0.56 18.02 -11.32
C TYR A 49 -1.02 19.29 -12.05
N SER A 50 -0.27 19.69 -13.07
CA SER A 50 -0.68 20.80 -13.93
C SER A 50 -1.43 20.25 -15.12
N SER A 51 -2.56 20.87 -15.47
CA SER A 51 -3.34 20.53 -16.66
C SER A 51 -2.65 20.98 -17.97
N ASP A 52 -1.79 22.01 -17.91
CA ASP A 52 -1.49 22.84 -19.09
C ASP A 52 0.00 22.85 -19.51
N ASN A 53 0.84 21.89 -19.08
CA ASN A 53 2.27 21.87 -19.43
C ASN A 53 2.69 20.67 -20.31
N ASP A 54 3.41 20.96 -21.40
CA ASP A 54 3.87 20.05 -22.47
C ASP A 54 4.74 18.85 -22.06
N ARG A 55 5.04 18.69 -20.76
CA ARG A 55 5.77 17.52 -20.23
C ARG A 55 4.91 16.81 -19.20
N PRO A 56 4.13 15.80 -19.61
CA PRO A 56 3.34 15.03 -18.66
C PRO A 56 4.28 14.39 -17.65
N SER A 57 3.93 14.56 -16.37
CA SER A 57 4.60 13.85 -15.27
C SER A 57 4.19 12.38 -15.28
N LEU A 58 4.88 11.56 -14.47
CA LEU A 58 4.45 10.17 -14.30
C LEU A 58 3.03 10.12 -13.77
N ASP A 59 2.25 9.21 -14.35
CA ASP A 59 0.89 8.91 -13.94
C ASP A 59 0.83 8.60 -12.42
N PRO A 60 -0.03 9.28 -11.65
CA PRO A 60 -0.10 9.10 -10.21
C PRO A 60 -0.54 7.69 -9.80
N VAL A 61 -1.41 7.03 -10.56
CA VAL A 61 -1.82 5.64 -10.30
C VAL A 61 -0.62 4.71 -10.45
N MET A 62 0.17 4.85 -11.51
CA MET A 62 1.43 4.10 -11.70
C MET A 62 2.40 4.28 -10.52
N LEU A 63 2.52 5.50 -9.98
CA LEU A 63 3.39 5.75 -8.82
C LEU A 63 2.95 5.01 -7.55
N VAL A 64 1.67 4.69 -7.42
CA VAL A 64 1.12 3.87 -6.34
C VAL A 64 1.23 2.38 -6.65
N LYS A 65 0.99 1.97 -7.90
CA LYS A 65 1.04 0.56 -8.31
C LYS A 65 2.45 -0.04 -8.29
N ILE A 66 3.50 0.74 -8.59
CA ILE A 66 4.90 0.26 -8.52
C ILE A 66 5.28 -0.29 -7.13
N PRO A 67 5.08 0.45 -6.01
CA PRO A 67 5.35 -0.09 -4.68
C PRO A 67 4.36 -1.19 -4.27
N LEU A 68 3.15 -1.25 -4.84
CA LEU A 68 2.26 -2.40 -4.62
C LEU A 68 2.83 -3.69 -5.22
N ILE A 69 3.36 -3.66 -6.45
CA ILE A 69 4.10 -4.80 -7.03
C ILE A 69 5.25 -5.21 -6.10
N GLN A 70 5.99 -4.21 -5.59
CA GLN A 70 7.08 -4.46 -4.66
C GLN A 70 6.62 -5.20 -3.40
N CYS A 71 5.50 -4.80 -2.80
CA CYS A 71 4.92 -5.44 -1.62
C CYS A 71 4.36 -6.83 -1.93
N PHE A 72 3.56 -6.99 -2.97
CA PHE A 72 2.90 -8.25 -3.33
C PHE A 72 3.90 -9.38 -3.62
N TYR A 73 4.99 -9.05 -4.30
CA TYR A 73 6.02 -10.03 -4.68
C TYR A 73 7.26 -9.99 -3.77
N GLY A 74 7.23 -9.21 -2.69
CA GLY A 74 8.30 -9.16 -1.69
C GLY A 74 9.66 -8.66 -2.22
N ILE A 75 9.66 -7.84 -3.27
CA ILE A 75 10.89 -7.33 -3.91
C ILE A 75 11.54 -6.30 -2.98
N ARG A 76 12.77 -6.52 -2.51
CA ARG A 76 13.38 -5.64 -1.50
C ARG A 76 13.98 -4.34 -2.05
N SER A 77 14.06 -4.21 -3.37
CA SER A 77 14.78 -3.11 -4.03
C SER A 77 13.95 -2.48 -5.13
N MET A 78 13.73 -1.17 -5.05
CA MET A 78 13.07 -0.40 -6.10
C MET A 78 13.81 -0.50 -7.44
N ARG A 79 15.14 -0.61 -7.41
CA ARG A 79 15.94 -0.82 -8.64
C ARG A 79 15.65 -2.17 -9.28
N GLN A 80 15.43 -3.19 -8.46
CA GLN A 80 15.04 -4.51 -8.94
C GLN A 80 13.61 -4.48 -9.47
N THR A 81 12.68 -3.85 -8.74
CA THR A 81 11.29 -3.67 -9.19
C THR A 81 11.21 -3.06 -10.58
N ILE A 82 11.96 -1.96 -10.84
CA ILE A 82 11.99 -1.33 -12.16
C ILE A 82 12.55 -2.26 -13.23
N LYS A 83 13.62 -3.02 -12.96
CA LYS A 83 14.16 -4.02 -13.91
C LYS A 83 13.16 -5.15 -14.19
N ASP A 84 12.44 -5.59 -13.17
CA ASP A 84 11.43 -6.65 -13.34
C ASP A 84 10.26 -6.15 -14.19
N ILE A 85 9.85 -4.88 -14.04
CA ILE A 85 8.83 -4.25 -14.89
C ILE A 85 9.29 -4.17 -16.37
N GLU A 86 10.59 -4.03 -16.63
CA GLU A 86 11.11 -4.00 -18.02
C GLU A 86 10.87 -5.32 -18.77
N VAL A 87 10.85 -6.45 -18.06
CA VAL A 87 10.79 -7.79 -18.68
C VAL A 87 9.50 -8.56 -18.38
N ASN A 88 8.74 -8.17 -17.36
CA ASN A 88 7.54 -8.88 -16.92
C ASN A 88 6.27 -8.26 -17.51
N THR A 89 5.63 -9.00 -18.42
CA THR A 89 4.42 -8.56 -19.12
C THR A 89 3.23 -8.30 -18.20
N ALA A 90 3.06 -9.09 -17.14
CA ALA A 90 1.98 -8.90 -16.17
C ALA A 90 2.16 -7.62 -15.34
N TYR A 91 3.41 -7.25 -15.03
CA TYR A 91 3.70 -6.00 -14.33
C TYR A 91 3.42 -4.80 -15.24
N ARG A 92 3.79 -4.88 -16.52
CA ARG A 92 3.49 -3.84 -17.50
C ARG A 92 1.98 -3.68 -17.69
N TRP A 93 1.26 -4.79 -17.81
CA TRP A 93 -0.20 -4.81 -17.89
C TRP A 93 -0.84 -4.10 -16.69
N PHE A 94 -0.43 -4.45 -15.48
CA PHE A 94 -0.97 -3.83 -14.25
C PHE A 94 -0.69 -2.32 -14.18
N LEU A 95 0.44 -1.88 -14.73
CA LEU A 95 0.84 -0.48 -14.79
C LEU A 95 0.27 0.27 -16.01
N GLY A 96 -0.48 -0.39 -16.89
CA GLY A 96 -1.01 0.20 -18.12
C GLY A 96 0.07 0.55 -19.17
N LEU A 97 1.25 -0.08 -19.09
CA LEU A 97 2.35 0.15 -20.03
C LEU A 97 2.24 -0.80 -21.23
N THR A 98 2.34 -0.27 -22.44
CA THR A 98 2.54 -1.07 -23.67
C THR A 98 3.89 -1.79 -23.64
N LEU A 99 4.20 -2.69 -24.58
CA LEU A 99 5.54 -3.31 -24.62
C LEU A 99 6.66 -2.33 -24.99
N ASP A 100 6.34 -1.28 -25.75
CA ASP A 100 7.30 -0.30 -26.26
C ASP A 100 7.55 0.87 -25.27
N ASP A 101 6.66 1.08 -24.30
CA ASP A 101 6.79 2.17 -23.35
C ASP A 101 8.08 2.08 -22.52
N LYS A 102 8.66 3.22 -22.20
CA LYS A 102 9.83 3.25 -21.31
C LYS A 102 9.38 3.14 -19.86
N VAL A 103 9.96 2.19 -19.14
CA VAL A 103 9.76 2.09 -17.69
C VAL A 103 10.40 3.30 -17.00
N PRO A 104 9.74 3.93 -16.02
CA PRO A 104 10.32 5.05 -15.30
C PRO A 104 11.64 4.71 -14.62
N HIS A 105 12.64 5.58 -14.78
CA HIS A 105 13.89 5.41 -14.05
C HIS A 105 13.66 5.61 -12.54
N VAL A 106 14.40 4.86 -11.71
CA VAL A 106 14.26 4.83 -10.23
C VAL A 106 14.38 6.23 -9.61
N THR A 107 15.25 7.10 -10.14
CA THR A 107 15.35 8.48 -9.65
C THR A 107 14.15 9.34 -10.03
N THR A 108 13.53 9.09 -11.18
CA THR A 108 12.31 9.78 -11.62
C THR A 108 11.15 9.40 -10.73
N TYR A 109 11.01 8.10 -10.41
CA TYR A 109 10.05 7.60 -9.43
C TYR A 109 10.24 8.30 -8.08
N GLY A 110 11.45 8.22 -7.50
CA GLY A 110 11.72 8.77 -6.16
C GLY A 110 11.46 10.28 -6.06
N LYS A 111 11.83 11.05 -7.10
CA LYS A 111 11.57 12.50 -7.14
C LYS A 111 10.09 12.83 -7.23
N ASN A 112 9.32 12.12 -8.06
CA ASN A 112 7.87 12.33 -8.15
C ASN A 112 7.20 11.95 -6.84
N TYR A 113 7.60 10.81 -6.26
CA TYR A 113 7.03 10.32 -5.03
C TYR A 113 7.20 11.31 -3.87
N SER A 114 8.43 11.76 -3.62
CA SER A 114 8.71 12.73 -2.56
C SER A 114 8.01 14.08 -2.77
N ARG A 115 7.94 14.58 -4.00
CA ARG A 115 7.35 15.91 -4.28
C ARG A 115 5.84 15.93 -4.21
N ARG A 116 5.17 14.83 -4.59
CA ARG A 116 3.73 14.80 -4.82
C ARG A 116 2.95 14.14 -3.68
N PHE A 117 3.56 13.18 -2.97
CA PHE A 117 2.83 12.35 -2.01
C PHE A 117 3.32 12.45 -0.56
N GLN A 118 4.54 12.91 -0.31
CA GLN A 118 5.14 12.87 1.03
C GLN A 118 4.39 13.72 2.06
N GLU A 119 3.78 14.83 1.65
CA GLU A 119 3.12 15.79 2.56
C GLU A 119 1.60 15.65 2.62
N LYS A 120 1.00 14.80 1.78
CA LYS A 120 -0.46 14.72 1.59
C LYS A 120 -1.16 13.60 2.34
N GLY A 121 -0.44 12.78 3.10
CA GLY A 121 -1.04 11.61 3.73
C GLY A 121 -1.66 10.64 2.72
N LEU A 122 -1.15 10.60 1.47
CA LEU A 122 -1.69 9.73 0.42
C LEU A 122 -1.72 8.26 0.86
N ILE A 123 -0.65 7.80 1.51
CA ILE A 123 -0.56 6.43 2.03
C ILE A 123 -1.69 6.15 3.02
N GLU A 124 -1.97 7.10 3.92
CA GLU A 124 -3.05 6.99 4.90
C GLU A 124 -4.42 6.97 4.21
N SER A 125 -4.60 7.79 3.18
CA SER A 125 -5.85 7.83 2.40
C SER A 125 -6.09 6.53 1.63
N ILE A 126 -5.06 6.02 0.94
CA ILE A 126 -5.10 4.72 0.24
C ILE A 126 -5.38 3.59 1.24
N PHE A 127 -4.67 3.58 2.37
CA PHE A 127 -4.88 2.56 3.40
C PHE A 127 -6.30 2.59 3.95
N THR A 128 -6.82 3.78 4.25
CA THR A 128 -8.19 3.97 4.75
C THR A 128 -9.22 3.52 3.72
N HIS A 129 -9.00 3.84 2.45
CA HIS A 129 -9.88 3.40 1.35
C HIS A 129 -9.92 1.87 1.24
N ILE A 130 -8.74 1.22 1.19
CA ILE A 130 -8.64 -0.25 1.13
C ILE A 130 -9.25 -0.90 2.38
N LEU A 131 -9.00 -0.34 3.56
CA LEU A 131 -9.59 -0.82 4.81
C LEU A 131 -11.12 -0.74 4.75
N GLY A 132 -11.67 0.35 4.22
CA GLY A 132 -13.10 0.53 3.98
C GLY A 132 -13.67 -0.54 3.05
N LEU A 133 -12.97 -0.86 1.95
CA LEU A 133 -13.36 -1.95 1.05
C LEU A 133 -13.41 -3.30 1.79
N CYS A 134 -12.40 -3.60 2.60
CA CYS A 134 -12.35 -4.82 3.39
C CYS A 134 -13.49 -4.91 4.42
N ILE A 135 -13.84 -3.80 5.09
CA ILE A 135 -14.97 -3.75 6.03
C ILE A 135 -16.29 -3.97 5.27
N ASN A 136 -16.50 -3.25 4.16
CA ASN A 136 -17.73 -3.33 3.38
C ASN A 136 -17.97 -4.71 2.76
N THR A 137 -16.90 -5.43 2.43
CA THR A 137 -16.95 -6.81 1.92
C THR A 137 -17.04 -7.87 3.02
N GLY A 138 -17.03 -7.46 4.30
CA GLY A 138 -17.10 -8.37 5.44
C GLY A 138 -15.82 -9.17 5.69
N LEU A 139 -14.69 -8.75 5.11
CA LEU A 139 -13.38 -9.36 5.34
C LEU A 139 -12.78 -8.99 6.70
N ILE A 140 -13.25 -7.89 7.30
CA ILE A 140 -12.82 -7.41 8.62
C ILE A 140 -14.04 -7.32 9.51
N ASP A 141 -13.98 -8.01 10.65
CA ASP A 141 -14.92 -7.84 11.75
C ASP A 141 -14.41 -6.73 12.68
N PRO A 142 -15.07 -5.56 12.75
CA PRO A 142 -14.63 -4.46 13.60
C PRO A 142 -14.98 -4.67 15.09
N THR A 143 -15.63 -5.77 15.47
CA THR A 143 -16.06 -6.01 16.85
C THR A 143 -14.90 -6.38 17.79
N GLU A 144 -13.86 -7.04 17.29
CA GLU A 144 -12.68 -7.44 18.05
C GLU A 144 -11.41 -6.86 17.40
N ILE A 145 -10.68 -6.03 18.15
CA ILE A 145 -9.45 -5.37 17.67
C ILE A 145 -8.27 -5.92 18.44
N PHE A 146 -7.39 -6.65 17.74
CA PHE A 146 -6.11 -7.13 18.28
C PHE A 146 -5.02 -6.08 18.05
N ILE A 147 -4.46 -5.54 19.12
CA ILE A 147 -3.34 -4.59 19.07
C ILE A 147 -2.08 -5.31 19.51
N ASP A 148 -1.24 -5.73 18.56
CA ASP A 148 0.11 -6.21 18.87
C ASP A 148 1.11 -5.05 18.84
N GLY A 149 1.83 -4.86 19.94
CA GLY A 149 2.77 -3.75 20.13
C GLY A 149 4.19 -4.20 19.82
N THR A 150 4.72 -3.85 18.64
CA THR A 150 6.15 -3.99 18.39
C THR A 150 6.91 -2.85 19.07
N HIS A 151 7.82 -3.17 20.00
CA HIS A 151 8.70 -2.18 20.62
C HIS A 151 9.75 -1.68 19.62
N ILE A 152 9.45 -0.61 18.91
CA ILE A 152 10.42 0.10 18.08
C ILE A 152 11.26 0.98 19.01
N LYS A 153 12.58 0.76 19.05
CA LYS A 153 13.50 1.70 19.72
C LYS A 153 13.46 3.03 18.97
N ALA A 154 12.82 4.03 19.56
CA ALA A 154 12.76 5.36 18.97
C ALA A 154 14.16 6.02 19.00
N ALA A 155 14.63 6.50 17.84
CA ALA A 155 15.70 7.49 17.76
C ALA A 155 15.14 8.89 18.05
N ALA A 156 14.42 9.04 19.16
CA ALA A 156 13.76 10.27 19.57
C ALA A 156 14.62 10.99 20.60
N ASN A 157 14.88 12.28 20.36
CA ASN A 157 15.46 13.14 21.39
C ASN A 157 14.37 13.49 22.40
N ASN A 158 14.51 13.01 23.65
CA ASN A 158 13.58 13.25 24.76
C ASN A 158 13.35 14.74 25.13
N ARG A 159 13.96 15.68 24.41
CA ARG A 159 13.80 17.13 24.58
C ARG A 159 12.92 17.80 23.52
N LYS A 160 12.45 17.09 22.49
CA LYS A 160 11.51 17.61 21.49
C LYS A 160 10.20 16.84 21.55
N PHE A 161 9.12 17.55 21.90
CA PHE A 161 7.76 17.04 21.86
C PHE A 161 6.95 17.88 20.88
N ILE A 162 6.07 17.23 20.12
CA ILE A 162 5.04 17.89 19.32
C ILE A 162 3.72 17.40 19.89
N ASN A 163 2.94 18.29 20.48
CA ASN A 163 1.60 17.98 20.93
C ASN A 163 0.71 17.84 19.69
N ARG A 164 0.16 16.64 19.46
CA ARG A 164 -0.90 16.41 18.48
C ARG A 164 -2.17 16.03 19.23
N GLU A 165 -3.27 16.68 18.89
CA GLU A 165 -4.58 16.21 19.29
C GLU A 165 -4.89 14.91 18.54
N VAL A 166 -5.32 13.89 19.26
CA VAL A 166 -5.70 12.59 18.72
C VAL A 166 -7.19 12.41 18.95
N GLU A 167 -7.92 11.94 17.95
CA GLU A 167 -9.38 11.82 18.01
C GLU A 167 -9.86 10.87 19.12
N LYS A 168 -11.10 11.10 19.59
CA LYS A 168 -11.72 10.47 20.77
C LYS A 168 -11.80 8.94 20.72
N GLN A 169 -11.66 8.30 19.56
CA GLN A 169 -11.73 6.84 19.41
C GLN A 169 -10.70 6.11 20.29
N ALA A 170 -9.52 6.68 20.50
CA ALA A 170 -8.49 6.10 21.38
C ALA A 170 -8.91 6.00 22.86
N LYS A 171 -9.93 6.76 23.31
CA LYS A 171 -10.42 6.70 24.69
C LYS A 171 -11.35 5.51 24.93
N PHE A 172 -12.28 5.23 24.00
CA PHE A 172 -13.23 4.12 24.12
C PHE A 172 -12.50 2.77 24.24
N MET A 173 -11.46 2.58 23.41
CA MET A 173 -10.63 1.38 23.40
C MET A 173 -9.92 1.11 24.73
N SER A 174 -9.54 2.16 25.47
CA SER A 174 -8.88 2.01 26.76
C SER A 174 -9.80 1.51 27.86
N GLU A 175 -11.08 1.87 27.80
CA GLU A 175 -12.06 1.48 28.83
C GLU A 175 -12.44 0.00 28.67
N GLN A 176 -12.63 -0.48 27.44
CA GLN A 176 -12.85 -1.89 27.14
C GLN A 176 -11.66 -2.77 27.58
N LEU A 177 -10.44 -2.33 27.28
CA LEU A 177 -9.22 -3.05 27.69
C LEU A 177 -9.09 -3.16 29.22
N GLU A 178 -9.45 -2.13 29.97
CA GLU A 178 -9.45 -2.18 31.44
C GLU A 178 -10.49 -3.18 31.98
N ILE A 179 -11.65 -3.28 31.33
CA ILE A 179 -12.69 -4.27 31.66
C ILE A 179 -12.18 -5.69 31.40
N GLU A 180 -11.56 -5.95 30.25
CA GLU A 180 -10.99 -7.27 29.92
C GLU A 180 -9.85 -7.68 30.83
N ILE A 181 -8.91 -6.76 31.11
CA ILE A 181 -7.80 -7.00 32.05
C ILE A 181 -8.34 -7.38 33.43
N ASN A 182 -9.41 -6.74 33.90
CA ASN A 182 -9.99 -7.05 35.20
C ASN A 182 -10.73 -8.40 35.18
N ARG A 183 -11.48 -8.73 34.10
CA ARG A 183 -12.09 -10.05 33.93
C ARG A 183 -11.05 -11.17 33.92
N ASP A 184 -9.92 -10.98 33.26
CA ASP A 184 -8.81 -11.95 33.24
C ASP A 184 -8.17 -12.11 34.63
N ARG A 185 -7.95 -10.99 35.34
CA ARG A 185 -7.42 -11.02 36.72
C ARG A 185 -8.35 -11.74 37.68
N GLU A 186 -9.66 -11.55 37.57
CA GLU A 186 -10.66 -12.27 38.36
C GLU A 186 -10.62 -13.78 38.09
N LYS A 187 -10.58 -14.20 36.82
CA LYS A 187 -10.42 -15.61 36.44
C LYS A 187 -9.16 -16.24 37.02
N HIS A 188 -8.09 -15.46 37.15
CA HIS A 188 -6.82 -15.89 37.73
C HIS A 188 -6.67 -15.61 39.23
N GLY A 189 -7.74 -15.22 39.93
CA GLY A 189 -7.74 -14.97 41.39
C GLY A 189 -6.89 -13.76 41.84
N LYS A 190 -6.54 -12.86 40.92
CA LYS A 190 -5.73 -11.66 41.19
C LYS A 190 -6.65 -10.47 41.47
N LYS A 191 -6.20 -9.57 42.35
CA LYS A 191 -6.90 -8.29 42.60
C LYS A 191 -6.96 -7.44 41.32
N ALA A 192 -8.07 -6.71 41.16
CA ALA A 192 -8.31 -5.78 40.06
C ALA A 192 -7.15 -4.77 39.89
N ALA A 193 -6.90 -4.39 38.63
CA ALA A 193 -5.90 -3.38 38.30
C ALA A 193 -6.30 -2.03 38.92
N ARG A 194 -5.34 -1.32 39.52
CA ARG A 194 -5.59 0.07 39.95
C ARG A 194 -5.84 0.92 38.70
N ALA A 195 -6.97 1.60 38.64
CA ALA A 195 -7.24 2.60 37.62
C ALA A 195 -6.10 3.63 37.63
N ARG A 196 -5.42 3.80 36.50
CA ARG A 196 -4.43 4.87 36.36
C ARG A 196 -5.20 6.18 36.38
N GLN A 197 -5.02 7.01 37.41
CA GLN A 197 -5.44 8.41 37.37
C GLN A 197 -4.72 9.08 36.20
N ARG A 198 -5.38 9.16 35.05
CA ARG A 198 -4.88 9.94 33.93
C ARG A 198 -4.92 11.40 34.39
N ALA A 199 -3.75 12.01 34.49
CA ALA A 199 -3.62 13.43 34.76
C ALA A 199 -4.56 14.19 33.81
N ARG A 200 -5.44 15.02 34.37
CA ARG A 200 -6.29 15.93 33.60
C ARG A 200 -5.38 16.72 32.66
N VAL A 201 -5.43 16.40 31.37
CA VAL A 201 -4.88 17.26 30.32
C VAL A 201 -5.64 18.57 30.45
N ARG A 202 -4.94 19.62 30.90
CA ARG A 202 -5.50 20.97 30.95
C ARG A 202 -5.85 21.37 29.51
N ARG A 203 -7.06 21.88 29.35
CA ARG A 203 -7.58 22.45 28.10
C ARG A 203 -6.64 23.51 27.53
#